data_AF-X1UZ96-F1
#
_entry.id   AF-X1UZ96-F1
#
_cell.length_a   1.000
_cell.length_b   1.000
_cell.length_c   1.000
_cell.angle_alpha   90.00
_cell.angle_beta   90.00
_cell.angle_gamma   90.00
#
_symmetry.space_group_name_H-M   'P 1'
#
loop_
_entity.id
_entity.type
_entity.pdbx_description
1 polymer ?
#
loop_
_entity_poly.entity_id
_entity_poly.type
_entity_poly.pdbx_seq_one_letter_code
_entity_poly.pdbx_strand_id
1 'polypeptide(L)'
;GTEGSFKGSGAQDLKTLQKHLAKIRELLVGRNPFNPTLEGELLWETIYPGKAKLFAQGRDPLTGEIIVNKPRERRHTKTGRVFMAFSTVDIALWDLRGKLLKQPSYRIIGKTNRRQVPVYWRPGEANRGLDDARQRAREAYDKGYCYQKWYFTKSAKDGDIGLKENIELVRILREELPDAKLMFDNHSIRYYADVDYSVKLCKAVAPYKPFWIEEPICPEHVDGYARIKEETGVTIAGGEHWYTRWQVKPFLDRKCVDYVQSDPVWCG
;
A
#
# COMPACT_ATOMS: atom_id res chain seq x y z
N GLY A 1 -22.02 -16.87 -18.50
CA GLY A 1 -21.65 -15.87 -17.49
C GLY A 1 -20.46 -16.42 -16.72
N THR A 2 -19.37 -15.66 -16.62
CA THR A 2 -18.23 -16.03 -15.78
C THR A 2 -18.47 -15.55 -14.36
N GLU A 3 -18.66 -16.47 -13.42
CA GLU A 3 -18.61 -16.20 -11.99
C GLU A 3 -17.14 -16.13 -11.56
N GLY A 4 -16.66 -14.92 -11.29
CA GLY A 4 -15.40 -14.72 -10.57
C GLY A 4 -15.71 -14.63 -9.08
N SER A 5 -15.28 -15.61 -8.28
CA SER A 5 -15.29 -15.46 -6.82
C SER A 5 -14.05 -14.67 -6.40
N PHE A 6 -14.19 -13.34 -6.31
CA PHE A 6 -13.22 -12.52 -5.59
C PHE A 6 -13.47 -12.73 -4.09
N LYS A 7 -12.71 -13.63 -3.46
CA LYS A 7 -12.56 -13.62 -1.99
C LYS A 7 -11.61 -12.47 -1.62
N GLY A 8 -12.05 -11.24 -1.88
CA GLY A 8 -11.40 -10.05 -1.32
C GLY A 8 -11.40 -10.12 0.21
N SER A 9 -10.52 -9.34 0.85
CA SER A 9 -10.58 -9.08 2.29
C SER A 9 -12.03 -8.86 2.72
N GLY A 10 -12.47 -9.49 3.83
CA GLY A 10 -13.88 -9.57 4.23
C GLY A 10 -14.64 -8.27 3.98
N ALA A 11 -15.86 -8.40 3.43
CA ALA A 11 -16.69 -7.32 2.89
C ALA A 11 -16.28 -5.95 3.44
N GLN A 12 -15.58 -5.15 2.61
CA GLN A 12 -15.32 -3.74 2.90
C GLN A 12 -16.64 -3.18 3.43
N ASP A 13 -16.63 -2.59 4.63
CA ASP A 13 -17.83 -2.48 5.45
C ASP A 13 -18.90 -1.59 4.80
N LEU A 14 -19.68 -2.17 3.88
CA LEU A 14 -20.72 -1.51 3.10
C LEU A 14 -21.81 -0.96 4.02
N LYS A 15 -21.89 -1.41 5.28
CA LYS A 15 -22.74 -0.79 6.29
C LYS A 15 -22.37 0.68 6.49
N THR A 16 -21.10 1.04 6.34
CA THR A 16 -20.62 2.43 6.35
C THR A 16 -21.30 3.30 5.30
N LEU A 17 -21.67 2.73 4.15
CA LEU A 17 -22.35 3.45 3.06
C LEU A 17 -23.87 3.46 3.18
N GLN A 18 -24.48 2.67 4.09
CA GLN A 18 -25.95 2.57 4.21
C GLN A 18 -26.63 3.93 4.34
N LYS A 19 -26.08 4.80 5.20
CA LYS A 19 -26.59 6.16 5.41
C LYS A 19 -26.40 7.10 4.21
N HIS A 20 -25.64 6.69 3.20
CA HIS A 20 -25.32 7.46 2.01
C HIS A 20 -25.96 6.89 0.72
N LEU A 21 -26.66 5.75 0.81
CA LEU A 21 -27.22 5.07 -0.35
C LEU A 21 -28.16 5.94 -1.18
N ALA A 22 -28.95 6.82 -0.56
CA ALA A 22 -29.82 7.74 -1.29
C ALA A 22 -29.03 8.66 -2.23
N LYS A 23 -28.00 9.34 -1.70
CA LYS A 23 -27.11 10.22 -2.49
C LYS A 23 -26.32 9.46 -3.54
N ILE A 24 -25.81 8.26 -3.21
CA ILE A 24 -25.10 7.42 -4.16
C ILE A 24 -26.04 7.01 -5.30
N ARG A 25 -27.29 6.65 -5.01
CA ARG A 25 -28.28 6.30 -6.04
C ARG A 25 -28.58 7.48 -6.96
N GLU A 26 -28.78 8.68 -6.42
CA GLU A 26 -28.98 9.90 -7.21
C GLU A 26 -27.78 10.18 -8.14
N LEU A 27 -26.57 9.87 -7.69
CA LEU A 27 -25.36 10.03 -8.49
C LEU A 27 -25.22 8.98 -9.60
N LEU A 28 -25.66 7.74 -9.37
CA LEU A 28 -25.40 6.62 -10.28
C LEU A 28 -26.57 6.28 -11.20
N VAL A 29 -27.80 6.28 -10.69
CA VAL A 29 -28.98 5.80 -11.42
C VAL A 29 -29.33 6.76 -12.56
N GLY A 30 -29.54 6.20 -13.76
CA GLY A 30 -29.86 6.97 -14.96
C GLY A 30 -28.68 7.75 -15.55
N ARG A 31 -27.47 7.62 -15.00
CA ARG A 31 -26.27 8.24 -15.57
C ARG A 31 -25.60 7.36 -16.61
N ASN A 32 -24.94 8.02 -17.57
CA ASN A 32 -24.07 7.35 -18.52
C ASN A 32 -22.84 6.79 -17.77
N PRO A 33 -22.62 5.46 -17.74
CA PRO A 33 -21.48 4.87 -17.06
C PRO A 33 -20.13 5.29 -17.67
N PHE A 34 -20.12 5.77 -18.91
CA PHE A 34 -18.93 6.28 -19.60
C PHE A 34 -18.66 7.77 -19.37
N ASN A 35 -19.44 8.43 -18.50
CA ASN A 35 -19.11 9.78 -18.09
C ASN A 35 -17.73 9.79 -17.38
N PRO A 36 -16.73 10.52 -17.90
CA PRO A 36 -15.39 10.54 -17.33
C PRO A 36 -15.36 11.15 -15.92
N THR A 37 -16.39 11.89 -15.50
CA THR A 37 -16.46 12.43 -14.14
C THR A 37 -16.93 11.39 -13.12
N LEU A 38 -17.48 10.25 -13.56
CA LEU A 38 -18.05 9.22 -12.68
C LEU A 38 -16.94 8.30 -12.14
N GLU A 39 -16.16 8.79 -11.19
CA GLU A 39 -15.02 8.08 -10.57
C GLU A 39 -15.11 8.06 -9.04
N GLY A 40 -14.25 7.26 -8.39
CA GLY A 40 -14.18 7.09 -6.94
C GLY A 40 -14.14 8.40 -6.15
N GLU A 41 -13.40 9.40 -6.65
CA GLU A 41 -13.35 10.72 -6.02
C GLU A 41 -14.69 11.48 -6.10
N LEU A 42 -15.45 11.36 -7.20
CA LEU A 42 -16.76 12.00 -7.30
C LEU A 42 -17.74 11.43 -6.26
N LEU A 43 -17.70 10.12 -6.01
CA LEU A 43 -18.52 9.47 -4.98
C LEU A 43 -18.24 10.08 -3.60
N TRP A 44 -16.96 10.25 -3.28
CA TRP A 44 -16.54 10.90 -2.04
C TRP A 44 -16.99 12.37 -1.99
N GLU A 45 -16.66 13.15 -3.02
CA GLU A 45 -16.91 14.59 -3.06
C GLU A 45 -18.41 14.94 -3.04
N THR A 46 -19.27 14.05 -3.54
CA THR A 46 -20.74 14.20 -3.44
C THR A 46 -21.23 14.13 -1.99
N ILE A 47 -20.57 13.34 -1.15
CA ILE A 47 -20.96 13.12 0.24
C ILE A 47 -20.19 14.04 1.19
N TYR A 48 -18.94 14.32 0.86
CA TYR A 48 -17.97 15.05 1.67
C TYR A 48 -17.23 16.12 0.84
N PRO A 49 -17.92 17.17 0.35
CA PRO A 49 -17.34 18.15 -0.57
C PRO A 49 -16.08 18.82 -0.01
N GLY A 50 -15.00 18.85 -0.80
CA GLY A 50 -13.72 19.48 -0.52
C GLY A 50 -12.86 18.76 0.52
N LYS A 51 -13.33 17.65 1.09
CA LYS A 51 -12.68 17.03 2.26
C LYS A 51 -11.48 16.16 1.90
N ALA A 52 -11.44 15.54 0.71
CA ALA A 52 -10.33 14.65 0.34
C ALA A 52 -8.97 15.37 0.33
N LYS A 53 -8.96 16.65 -0.06
CA LYS A 53 -7.77 17.52 -0.12
C LYS A 53 -7.10 17.75 1.23
N LEU A 54 -7.81 17.53 2.35
CA LEU A 54 -7.26 17.66 3.69
C LEU A 54 -6.14 16.65 3.96
N PHE A 55 -6.13 15.49 3.27
CA PHE A 55 -5.01 14.55 3.38
C PHE A 55 -3.69 15.15 2.91
N ALA A 56 -3.69 15.98 1.86
CA ALA A 56 -2.49 16.64 1.38
C ALA A 56 -1.93 17.64 2.40
N GLN A 57 -2.77 18.09 3.34
CA GLN A 57 -2.41 19.00 4.43
C GLN A 57 -2.05 18.23 5.72
N GLY A 58 -1.98 16.90 5.66
CA GLY A 58 -1.71 16.08 6.83
C GLY A 58 -2.88 16.01 7.83
N ARG A 59 -4.12 16.19 7.35
CA ARG A 59 -5.32 16.20 8.18
C ARG A 59 -6.30 15.10 7.79
N ASP A 60 -7.00 14.53 8.77
CA ASP A 60 -8.08 13.58 8.51
C ASP A 60 -9.26 14.29 7.81
N PRO A 61 -9.75 13.78 6.66
CA PRO A 61 -10.84 14.41 5.92
C PRO A 61 -12.16 14.57 6.67
N LEU A 62 -12.49 13.66 7.59
CA LEU A 62 -13.78 13.68 8.28
C LEU A 62 -13.72 14.42 9.60
N THR A 63 -12.64 14.25 10.37
CA THR A 63 -12.49 14.88 11.69
C THR A 63 -11.75 16.22 11.63
N GLY A 64 -10.95 16.46 10.59
CA GLY A 64 -10.09 17.65 10.46
C GLY A 64 -8.88 17.63 11.40
N GLU A 65 -8.67 16.55 12.15
CA GLU A 65 -7.54 16.42 13.06
C GLU A 65 -6.22 16.33 12.30
N ILE A 66 -5.15 16.88 12.88
CA ILE A 66 -3.79 16.67 12.37
C ILE A 66 -3.42 15.20 12.59
N ILE A 67 -3.11 14.50 11.51
CA ILE A 67 -2.68 13.09 11.48
C ILE A 67 -1.22 12.94 11.04
N VAL A 68 -0.68 13.93 10.34
CA VAL A 68 0.75 13.96 9.97
C VAL A 68 1.63 13.93 11.22
N ASN A 69 2.73 13.20 11.12
CA ASN A 69 3.73 13.03 12.18
C ASN A 69 3.17 12.47 13.49
N LYS A 70 2.01 11.81 13.46
CA LYS A 70 1.47 11.06 14.59
C LYS A 70 1.63 9.55 14.36
N PRO A 71 1.94 8.79 15.42
CA PRO A 71 1.80 7.34 15.39
C PRO A 71 0.36 6.96 15.08
N ARG A 72 0.20 5.82 14.41
CA ARG A 72 -1.11 5.26 14.09
C ARG A 72 -1.43 4.19 15.14
N GLU A 73 -2.68 4.06 15.55
CA GLU A 73 -3.06 2.98 16.49
C GLU A 73 -3.47 1.68 15.79
N ARG A 74 -3.88 1.77 14.53
CA ARG A 74 -4.48 0.66 13.76
C ARG A 74 -4.07 0.73 12.31
N ARG A 75 -4.19 -0.41 11.61
CA ARG A 75 -3.95 -0.52 10.16
C ARG A 75 -4.65 0.53 9.33
N HIS A 76 -5.96 0.63 9.48
CA HIS A 76 -6.78 1.59 8.76
C HIS A 76 -7.41 2.57 9.73
N THR A 77 -7.41 3.85 9.37
CA THR A 77 -8.15 4.89 10.09
C THR A 77 -9.66 4.69 9.89
N LYS A 78 -10.47 5.31 10.74
CA LYS A 78 -11.93 5.29 10.58
C LYS A 78 -12.32 5.89 9.21
N THR A 79 -11.71 7.00 8.83
CA THR A 79 -11.90 7.65 7.53
C THR A 79 -11.42 6.77 6.37
N GLY A 80 -10.27 6.11 6.50
CA GLY A 80 -9.77 5.16 5.51
C GLY A 80 -10.76 4.03 5.21
N ARG A 81 -11.43 3.50 6.23
CA ARG A 81 -12.49 2.48 6.05
C ARG A 81 -13.69 2.99 5.25
N VAL A 82 -14.01 4.29 5.34
CA VAL A 82 -15.05 4.90 4.50
C VAL A 82 -14.59 4.95 3.04
N PHE A 83 -13.34 5.35 2.77
CA PHE A 83 -12.76 5.34 1.43
C PHE A 83 -12.74 3.93 0.81
N MET A 84 -12.30 2.92 1.56
CA MET A 84 -12.30 1.52 1.12
C MET A 84 -13.69 1.06 0.63
N ALA A 85 -14.77 1.53 1.28
CA ALA A 85 -16.13 1.20 0.85
C ALA A 85 -16.52 1.89 -0.46
N PHE A 86 -16.04 3.13 -0.69
CA PHE A 86 -16.20 3.80 -1.99
C PHE A 86 -15.41 3.13 -3.10
N SER A 87 -14.21 2.61 -2.82
CA SER A 87 -13.43 1.84 -3.79
C SER A 87 -14.18 0.63 -4.33
N THR A 88 -14.98 -0.03 -3.50
CA THR A 88 -15.84 -1.15 -3.96
C THR A 88 -16.80 -0.69 -5.06
N VAL A 89 -17.36 0.51 -4.93
CA VAL A 89 -18.29 1.08 -5.91
C VAL A 89 -17.54 1.49 -7.17
N ASP A 90 -16.36 2.12 -7.05
CA ASP A 90 -15.54 2.50 -8.22
C ASP A 90 -15.10 1.28 -9.03
N ILE A 91 -14.62 0.22 -8.37
CA ILE A 91 -14.27 -1.05 -9.01
C ILE A 91 -15.47 -1.63 -9.76
N ALA A 92 -16.66 -1.61 -9.16
CA ALA A 92 -17.88 -2.09 -9.80
C ALA A 92 -18.27 -1.26 -11.04
N LEU A 93 -18.04 0.06 -11.02
CA LEU A 93 -18.23 0.93 -12.18
C LEU A 93 -17.26 0.59 -13.31
N TRP A 94 -15.98 0.33 -13.00
CA TRP A 94 -15.00 -0.10 -14.01
C TRP A 94 -15.30 -1.48 -14.59
N ASP A 95 -15.77 -2.43 -13.77
CA ASP A 95 -16.23 -3.73 -14.25
C ASP A 95 -17.47 -3.60 -15.15
N LEU A 96 -18.44 -2.77 -14.77
CA LEU A 96 -19.63 -2.48 -15.59
C LEU A 96 -19.24 -1.90 -16.96
N ARG A 97 -18.33 -0.91 -17.00
CA ARG A 97 -17.79 -0.35 -18.25
C ARG A 97 -17.16 -1.45 -19.12
N GLY A 98 -16.37 -2.33 -18.50
CA GLY A 98 -15.80 -3.53 -19.13
C GLY A 98 -16.84 -4.39 -19.83
N LYS A 99 -17.89 -4.75 -19.08
CA LYS A 99 -18.99 -5.59 -19.56
C LYS A 99 -19.76 -4.94 -20.70
N LEU A 100 -20.07 -3.64 -20.60
CA LEU A 100 -20.79 -2.90 -21.64
C LEU A 100 -19.99 -2.79 -22.95
N LEU A 101 -18.67 -2.58 -22.86
CA LEU A 101 -17.79 -2.53 -24.04
C LEU A 101 -17.33 -3.90 -24.53
N LYS A 102 -17.63 -4.97 -23.78
CA LYS A 102 -17.07 -6.32 -24.00
C LYS A 102 -15.53 -6.30 -24.06
N GLN A 103 -14.91 -5.51 -23.20
CA GLN A 103 -13.46 -5.36 -23.11
C GLN A 103 -12.98 -5.53 -21.66
N PRO A 104 -11.75 -6.02 -21.44
CA PRO A 104 -11.17 -6.04 -20.10
C PRO A 104 -10.90 -4.61 -19.62
N SER A 105 -11.12 -4.33 -18.33
CA SER A 105 -11.05 -2.96 -17.77
C SER A 105 -9.73 -2.25 -18.02
N TYR A 106 -8.61 -2.98 -18.07
CA TYR A 106 -7.29 -2.39 -18.36
C TYR A 106 -7.21 -1.73 -19.74
N ARG A 107 -8.02 -2.15 -20.73
CA ARG A 107 -8.11 -1.52 -22.06
C ARG A 107 -8.90 -0.22 -22.07
N ILE A 108 -9.75 -0.05 -21.06
CA ILE A 108 -10.61 1.14 -20.88
C ILE A 108 -9.83 2.21 -20.12
N ILE A 109 -9.13 1.82 -19.05
CA ILE A 109 -8.33 2.72 -18.21
C ILE A 109 -7.16 3.31 -19.00
N GLY A 110 -6.55 2.54 -19.91
CA GLY A 110 -5.47 3.04 -20.74
C GLY A 110 -5.02 2.07 -21.83
N LYS A 111 -4.05 2.50 -22.62
CA LYS A 111 -3.40 1.67 -23.63
C LYS A 111 -2.00 1.31 -23.15
N THR A 112 -1.73 0.01 -23.01
CA THR A 112 -0.39 -0.52 -22.78
C THR A 112 -0.08 -1.64 -23.76
N ASN A 113 1.16 -1.68 -24.24
CA ASN A 113 1.70 -2.80 -25.03
C ASN A 113 2.27 -3.91 -24.13
N ARG A 114 2.23 -3.72 -22.81
CA ARG A 114 2.69 -4.70 -21.83
C ARG A 114 1.80 -5.95 -21.86
N ARG A 115 2.39 -7.10 -22.19
CA ARG A 115 1.70 -8.40 -22.24
C ARG A 115 1.80 -9.20 -20.94
N GLN A 116 2.79 -8.92 -20.11
CA GLN A 116 3.06 -9.60 -18.85
C GLN A 116 3.47 -8.60 -17.78
N VAL A 117 3.11 -8.87 -16.53
CA VAL A 117 3.48 -8.05 -15.37
C VAL A 117 4.34 -8.93 -14.46
N PRO A 118 5.56 -8.51 -14.10
CA PRO A 118 6.35 -9.20 -13.09
C PRO A 118 5.56 -9.25 -11.78
N VAL A 119 5.54 -10.42 -11.15
CA VAL A 119 4.96 -10.62 -9.83
C VAL A 119 6.08 -10.97 -8.86
N TYR A 120 5.91 -10.59 -7.60
CA TYR A 120 6.79 -11.02 -6.53
C TYR A 120 6.08 -12.01 -5.63
N TRP A 121 6.84 -12.92 -5.06
CA TRP A 121 6.34 -13.86 -4.07
C TRP A 121 6.43 -13.26 -2.67
N ARG A 122 5.38 -13.47 -1.86
CA ARG A 122 5.27 -12.96 -0.49
C ARG A 122 5.04 -14.13 0.48
N PRO A 123 6.10 -14.69 1.09
CA PRO A 123 6.00 -15.84 2.00
C PRO A 123 5.35 -15.55 3.35
N GLY A 124 5.10 -14.28 3.68
CA GLY A 124 4.75 -13.88 5.05
C GLY A 124 5.99 -13.74 5.93
N GLU A 125 5.79 -13.71 7.24
CA GLU A 125 6.86 -13.47 8.20
C GLU A 125 7.82 -14.68 8.36
N ALA A 126 9.04 -14.40 8.81
CA ALA A 126 10.04 -15.42 9.15
C ALA A 126 9.82 -16.01 10.58
N ASN A 127 8.57 -16.24 10.97
CA ASN A 127 8.20 -16.62 12.34
C ASN A 127 8.65 -18.04 12.75
N ARG A 128 8.99 -18.90 11.78
CA ARG A 128 9.48 -20.27 12.04
C ARG A 128 11.00 -20.35 12.14
N GLY A 129 11.69 -19.21 12.17
CA GLY A 129 13.15 -19.12 12.22
C GLY A 129 13.80 -18.88 10.87
N LEU A 130 15.09 -18.58 10.92
CA LEU A 130 15.89 -18.14 9.78
C LEU A 130 16.14 -19.27 8.76
N ASP A 131 16.35 -20.51 9.21
CA ASP A 131 16.56 -21.65 8.31
C ASP A 131 15.30 -21.98 7.50
N ASP A 132 14.11 -21.89 8.13
CA ASP A 132 12.84 -22.02 7.42
C ASP A 132 12.65 -20.89 6.39
N ALA A 133 13.02 -19.65 6.73
CA ALA A 133 12.98 -18.54 5.78
C ALA A 133 13.91 -18.78 4.59
N ARG A 134 15.14 -19.23 4.85
CA ARG A 134 16.13 -19.59 3.81
C ARG A 134 15.61 -20.68 2.87
N GLN A 135 15.12 -21.79 3.43
CA GLN A 135 14.58 -22.91 2.66
C GLN A 135 13.41 -22.45 1.79
N ARG A 136 12.44 -21.75 2.37
CA ARG A 136 11.29 -21.19 1.65
C ARG A 136 11.71 -20.26 0.52
N ALA A 137 12.72 -19.40 0.75
CA ALA A 137 13.27 -18.50 -0.26
C ALA A 137 13.82 -19.26 -1.46
N ARG A 138 14.65 -20.28 -1.20
CA ARG A 138 15.22 -21.16 -2.24
C ARG A 138 14.12 -21.88 -3.02
N GLU A 139 13.19 -22.54 -2.33
CA GLU A 139 12.10 -23.29 -2.97
C GLU A 139 11.24 -22.42 -3.90
N ALA A 140 10.99 -21.17 -3.52
CA ALA A 140 10.27 -20.24 -4.38
C ALA A 140 11.13 -19.74 -5.55
N TYR A 141 12.41 -19.49 -5.32
CA TYR A 141 13.34 -19.08 -6.37
C TYR A 141 13.46 -20.17 -7.45
N ASP A 142 13.55 -21.44 -7.06
CA ASP A 142 13.63 -22.59 -7.97
C ASP A 142 12.34 -22.78 -8.79
N LYS A 143 11.21 -22.22 -8.31
CA LYS A 143 9.93 -22.15 -9.05
C LYS A 143 9.83 -20.91 -9.97
N GLY A 144 10.88 -20.10 -10.06
CA GLY A 144 10.94 -18.90 -10.90
C GLY A 144 10.54 -17.59 -10.20
N TYR A 145 10.31 -17.59 -8.89
CA TYR A 145 10.00 -16.35 -8.15
C TYR A 145 11.29 -15.59 -7.80
N CYS A 146 11.85 -14.89 -8.80
CA CYS A 146 13.08 -14.10 -8.67
C CYS A 146 12.90 -12.78 -7.90
N TYR A 147 11.65 -12.38 -7.60
CA TYR A 147 11.30 -11.24 -6.76
C TYR A 147 10.60 -11.76 -5.51
N GLN A 148 11.09 -11.40 -4.32
CA GLN A 148 10.54 -11.89 -3.06
C GLN A 148 10.46 -10.77 -2.01
N LYS A 149 9.31 -10.64 -1.34
CA LYS A 149 9.10 -9.65 -0.28
C LYS A 149 8.95 -10.32 1.08
N TRP A 150 9.85 -9.99 1.99
CA TRP A 150 9.92 -10.51 3.35
C TRP A 150 9.55 -9.43 4.37
N TYR A 151 9.15 -9.87 5.56
CA TYR A 151 8.76 -8.97 6.64
C TYR A 151 9.84 -8.86 7.69
N PHE A 152 10.13 -7.63 8.11
CA PHE A 152 10.75 -7.41 9.40
C PHE A 152 9.76 -7.77 10.51
N THR A 153 10.23 -8.52 11.49
CA THR A 153 9.41 -9.00 12.62
C THR A 153 9.71 -8.24 13.90
N LYS A 154 10.81 -7.48 13.92
CA LYS A 154 11.26 -6.69 15.07
C LYS A 154 11.14 -5.20 14.80
N SER A 155 11.08 -4.43 15.87
CA SER A 155 10.79 -3.01 15.90
C SER A 155 11.76 -2.26 16.82
N ALA A 156 11.61 -0.94 16.91
CA ALA A 156 12.32 -0.13 17.89
C ALA A 156 12.15 -0.62 19.34
N LYS A 157 11.01 -1.25 19.67
CA LYS A 157 10.75 -1.78 21.02
C LYS A 157 11.62 -2.97 21.39
N ASP A 158 12.13 -3.68 20.39
CA ASP A 158 12.99 -4.86 20.54
C ASP A 158 14.48 -4.47 20.69
N GLY A 159 14.79 -3.17 20.63
CA GLY A 159 16.12 -2.61 20.82
C GLY A 159 17.16 -3.16 19.84
N ASP A 160 18.43 -3.14 20.26
CA ASP A 160 19.56 -3.58 19.44
C ASP A 160 19.53 -5.08 19.10
N ILE A 161 18.91 -5.90 19.96
CA ILE A 161 18.73 -7.34 19.71
C ILE A 161 17.79 -7.51 18.51
N GLY A 162 16.62 -6.88 18.54
CA GLY A 162 15.67 -6.95 17.43
C GLY A 162 16.22 -6.36 16.13
N LEU A 163 17.00 -5.27 16.22
CA LEU A 163 17.70 -4.72 15.06
C LEU A 163 18.65 -5.76 14.44
N LYS A 164 19.47 -6.45 15.25
CA LYS A 164 20.37 -7.49 14.78
C LYS A 164 19.62 -8.66 14.13
N GLU A 165 18.50 -9.09 14.70
CA GLU A 165 17.68 -10.16 14.12
C GLU A 165 17.11 -9.79 12.73
N ASN A 166 16.63 -8.55 12.57
CA ASN A 166 16.18 -8.04 11.27
C ASN A 166 17.32 -7.99 10.23
N ILE A 167 18.52 -7.54 10.65
CA ILE A 167 19.71 -7.52 9.77
C ILE A 167 20.11 -8.93 9.36
N GLU A 168 20.07 -9.87 10.30
CA GLU A 168 20.43 -11.27 10.05
C GLU A 168 19.48 -11.93 9.04
N LEU A 169 18.18 -11.67 9.14
CA LEU A 169 17.21 -12.09 8.12
C LEU A 169 17.59 -11.60 6.72
N VAL A 170 18.00 -10.32 6.59
CA VAL A 170 18.41 -9.77 5.30
C VAL A 170 19.69 -10.45 4.81
N ARG A 171 20.67 -10.63 5.70
CA ARG A 171 21.96 -11.27 5.38
C ARG A 171 21.74 -12.68 4.84
N ILE A 172 21.02 -13.54 5.57
CA ILE A 172 20.83 -14.94 5.19
C ILE A 172 20.07 -15.10 3.88
N LEU A 173 19.07 -14.25 3.61
CA LEU A 173 18.30 -14.29 2.38
C LEU A 173 19.12 -13.80 1.19
N ARG A 174 19.97 -12.78 1.38
CA ARG A 174 20.87 -12.29 0.33
C ARG A 174 21.97 -13.30 0.01
N GLU A 175 22.53 -13.98 1.02
CA GLU A 175 23.51 -15.06 0.80
C GLU A 175 22.91 -16.25 0.07
N GLU A 176 21.69 -16.64 0.44
CA GLU A 176 20.97 -17.72 -0.24
C GLU A 176 20.63 -17.34 -1.68
N LEU A 177 20.16 -16.11 -1.91
CA LEU A 177 19.70 -15.64 -3.21
C LEU A 177 20.46 -14.39 -3.68
N PRO A 178 21.74 -14.52 -4.10
CA PRO A 178 22.56 -13.38 -4.52
C PRO A 178 21.93 -12.55 -5.65
N ASP A 179 21.29 -13.22 -6.60
CA ASP A 179 20.73 -12.60 -7.81
C ASP A 179 19.25 -12.20 -7.70
N ALA A 180 18.56 -12.60 -6.63
CA ALA A 180 17.15 -12.27 -6.46
C ALA A 180 16.93 -10.78 -6.13
N LYS A 181 15.77 -10.27 -6.51
CA LYS A 181 15.27 -8.98 -6.03
C LYS A 181 14.55 -9.23 -4.71
N LEU A 182 15.17 -8.80 -3.63
CA LEU A 182 14.66 -8.97 -2.27
C LEU A 182 14.14 -7.66 -1.74
N MET A 183 12.90 -7.65 -1.27
CA MET A 183 12.22 -6.50 -0.70
C MET A 183 11.92 -6.78 0.76
N PHE A 184 11.94 -5.73 1.59
CA PHE A 184 11.68 -5.87 3.02
C PHE A 184 10.63 -4.88 3.47
N ASP A 185 9.56 -5.39 4.07
CA ASP A 185 8.39 -4.65 4.50
C ASP A 185 8.41 -4.51 6.02
N ASN A 186 8.31 -3.27 6.48
CA ASN A 186 8.46 -2.91 7.88
C ASN A 186 7.15 -3.00 8.67
N HIS A 187 6.49 -4.14 8.51
CA HIS A 187 5.18 -4.48 9.07
C HIS A 187 5.06 -4.28 10.59
N SER A 188 6.16 -4.46 11.32
CA SER A 188 6.26 -4.30 12.78
C SER A 188 6.28 -2.83 13.23
N ILE A 189 6.66 -1.87 12.36
CA ILE A 189 6.84 -0.46 12.74
C ILE A 189 6.03 0.54 11.93
N ARG A 190 5.32 0.13 10.88
CA ARG A 190 4.47 1.06 10.08
C ARG A 190 3.34 1.78 10.85
N TYR A 191 3.24 1.60 12.17
CA TYR A 191 2.35 2.38 13.03
C TYR A 191 3.08 3.14 14.14
N TYR A 192 4.38 2.91 14.31
CA TYR A 192 5.23 3.61 15.26
C TYR A 192 6.09 4.65 14.53
N ALA A 193 6.17 5.86 15.07
CA ALA A 193 6.88 6.97 14.45
C ALA A 193 8.36 7.03 14.90
N ASP A 194 9.10 5.92 14.81
CA ASP A 194 10.54 5.90 15.13
C ASP A 194 11.41 6.03 13.88
N VAL A 195 11.66 7.28 13.49
CA VAL A 195 12.49 7.61 12.32
C VAL A 195 13.94 7.19 12.54
N ASP A 196 14.47 7.32 13.75
CA ASP A 196 15.88 7.01 14.04
C ASP A 196 16.17 5.52 13.94
N TYR A 197 15.29 4.68 14.49
CA TYR A 197 15.37 3.22 14.30
C TYR A 197 15.31 2.85 12.82
N SER A 198 14.38 3.45 12.08
CA SER A 198 14.21 3.19 10.64
C SER A 198 15.46 3.57 9.84
N VAL A 199 16.08 4.72 10.14
CA VAL A 199 17.36 5.15 9.56
C VAL A 199 18.47 4.15 9.89
N LYS A 200 18.60 3.73 11.16
CA LYS A 200 19.62 2.74 11.58
C LYS A 200 19.45 1.42 10.85
N LEU A 201 18.22 0.88 10.80
CA LEU A 201 17.90 -0.34 10.08
C LEU A 201 18.24 -0.21 8.59
N CYS A 202 17.77 0.85 7.92
CA CYS A 202 18.01 1.08 6.50
C CYS A 202 19.51 1.20 6.17
N LYS A 203 20.29 1.92 6.98
CA LYS A 203 21.77 2.00 6.83
C LYS A 203 22.43 0.62 6.98
N ALA A 204 22.01 -0.16 7.98
CA ALA A 204 22.59 -1.46 8.25
C ALA A 204 22.27 -2.50 7.16
N VAL A 205 21.10 -2.42 6.52
CA VAL A 205 20.69 -3.37 5.47
C VAL A 205 21.11 -2.93 4.06
N ALA A 206 21.46 -1.66 3.86
CA ALA A 206 21.86 -1.11 2.56
C ALA A 206 22.99 -1.91 1.86
N PRO A 207 24.04 -2.42 2.54
CA PRO A 207 25.08 -3.24 1.90
C PRO A 207 24.54 -4.52 1.23
N TYR A 208 23.41 -5.05 1.70
CA TYR A 208 22.74 -6.23 1.10
C TYR A 208 21.85 -5.88 -0.09
N LYS A 209 21.82 -4.61 -0.52
CA LYS A 209 21.15 -4.13 -1.73
C LYS A 209 19.68 -4.58 -1.79
N PRO A 210 18.84 -4.23 -0.80
CA PRO A 210 17.40 -4.46 -0.90
C PRO A 210 16.86 -3.76 -2.16
N PHE A 211 15.95 -4.40 -2.87
CA PHE A 211 15.29 -3.81 -4.04
C PHE A 211 14.37 -2.66 -3.65
N TRP A 212 13.69 -2.78 -2.50
CA TRP A 212 13.13 -1.64 -1.76
C TRP A 212 12.98 -1.97 -0.27
N ILE A 213 12.86 -0.93 0.55
CA ILE A 213 12.30 -0.99 1.90
C ILE A 213 10.88 -0.43 1.85
N GLU A 214 9.90 -1.21 2.31
CA GLU A 214 8.49 -0.88 2.25
C GLU A 214 7.93 -0.43 3.58
N GLU A 215 7.12 0.62 3.52
CA GLU A 215 6.52 1.31 4.66
C GLU A 215 7.46 1.42 5.86
N PRO A 216 8.67 2.01 5.69
CA PRO A 216 9.69 2.00 6.72
C PRO A 216 9.23 2.68 8.01
N ILE A 217 8.20 3.51 7.97
CA ILE A 217 7.57 4.17 9.11
C ILE A 217 6.09 4.41 8.80
N CYS A 218 5.35 4.96 9.77
CA CYS A 218 3.92 5.23 9.61
C CYS A 218 3.54 6.02 8.35
N PRO A 219 2.41 5.66 7.72
CA PRO A 219 2.08 6.12 6.37
C PRO A 219 1.76 7.62 6.31
N GLU A 220 1.52 8.31 7.42
CA GLU A 220 1.31 9.76 7.43
C GLU A 220 2.61 10.58 7.52
N HIS A 221 3.76 9.96 7.79
CA HIS A 221 4.98 10.67 8.18
C HIS A 221 5.87 11.06 7.00
N VAL A 222 5.41 12.01 6.18
CA VAL A 222 6.11 12.49 4.96
C VAL A 222 7.58 12.87 5.24
N ASP A 223 7.83 13.65 6.30
CA ASP A 223 9.19 14.10 6.65
C ASP A 223 10.09 12.95 7.11
N GLY A 224 9.51 11.92 7.71
CA GLY A 224 10.23 10.71 8.14
C GLY A 224 10.69 9.91 6.92
N TYR A 225 9.82 9.73 5.92
CA TYR A 225 10.19 9.14 4.64
C TYR A 225 11.30 9.94 3.95
N ALA A 226 11.18 11.28 3.94
CA ALA A 226 12.19 12.15 3.34
C ALA A 226 13.55 11.97 4.02
N ARG A 227 13.59 12.04 5.36
CA ARG A 227 14.81 11.84 6.15
C ARG A 227 15.44 10.47 5.94
N ILE A 228 14.64 9.39 5.99
CA ILE A 228 15.14 8.03 5.76
C ILE A 228 15.77 7.93 4.38
N LYS A 229 15.13 8.48 3.35
CA LYS A 229 15.67 8.46 1.99
C LYS A 229 16.96 9.27 1.86
N GLU A 230 16.97 10.49 2.37
CA GLU A 230 18.12 11.41 2.32
C GLU A 230 19.34 10.81 3.06
N GLU A 231 19.13 10.17 4.21
CA GLU A 231 20.23 9.65 5.04
C GLU A 231 20.74 8.27 4.63
N THR A 232 19.93 7.45 3.95
CA THR A 232 20.27 6.04 3.70
C THR A 232 20.41 5.70 2.22
N GLY A 233 19.82 6.51 1.33
CA GLY A 233 19.83 6.26 -0.11
C GLY A 233 19.10 4.99 -0.54
N VAL A 234 18.40 4.29 0.37
CA VAL A 234 17.63 3.09 0.00
C VAL A 234 16.45 3.47 -0.88
N THR A 235 16.08 2.57 -1.78
CA THR A 235 14.82 2.66 -2.49
C THR A 235 13.67 2.45 -1.52
N ILE A 236 12.71 3.39 -1.50
CA ILE A 236 11.55 3.33 -0.60
C ILE A 236 10.28 3.02 -1.39
N ALA A 237 9.51 2.06 -0.88
CA ALA A 237 8.17 1.78 -1.35
C ALA A 237 7.14 2.10 -0.25
N GLY A 238 5.93 2.48 -0.64
CA GLY A 238 4.84 2.66 0.30
C GLY A 238 3.55 3.05 -0.38
N GLY A 239 2.48 3.11 0.41
CA GLY A 239 1.20 3.66 -0.05
C GLY A 239 0.03 2.70 -0.09
N GLU A 240 0.20 1.47 0.38
CA GLU A 240 -0.95 0.59 0.61
C GLU A 240 -1.92 1.27 1.61
N HIS A 241 -1.40 2.02 2.59
CA HIS A 241 -2.22 2.75 3.57
C HIS A 241 -2.51 4.22 3.25
N TRP A 242 -2.30 4.66 2.01
CA TRP A 242 -2.69 5.99 1.54
C TRP A 242 -4.04 5.96 0.84
N TYR A 243 -4.89 6.90 1.21
CA TYR A 243 -6.22 7.07 0.66
C TYR A 243 -6.26 8.30 -0.22
N THR A 244 -6.84 8.16 -1.41
CA THR A 244 -6.93 9.15 -2.48
C THR A 244 -5.58 9.59 -3.05
N ARG A 245 -5.62 10.18 -4.25
CA ARG A 245 -4.44 10.83 -4.84
C ARG A 245 -3.85 11.94 -3.96
N TRP A 246 -4.66 12.55 -3.08
CA TRP A 246 -4.25 13.67 -2.23
C TRP A 246 -3.32 13.26 -1.10
N GLN A 247 -3.43 12.04 -0.56
CA GLN A 247 -2.49 11.56 0.45
C GLN A 247 -1.16 11.12 -0.17
N VAL A 248 -1.18 10.64 -1.42
CA VAL A 248 0.04 10.27 -2.16
C VAL A 248 0.85 11.51 -2.56
N LYS A 249 0.17 12.60 -2.93
CA LYS A 249 0.79 13.79 -3.52
C LYS A 249 1.99 14.35 -2.73
N PRO A 250 1.92 14.57 -1.40
CA PRO A 250 3.05 15.12 -0.63
C PRO A 250 4.32 14.25 -0.70
N PHE A 251 4.17 12.92 -0.77
CA PHE A 251 5.31 12.00 -0.89
C PHE A 251 6.02 12.13 -2.23
N LEU A 252 5.24 12.29 -3.31
CA LEU A 252 5.77 12.51 -4.66
C LEU A 252 6.41 13.90 -4.79
N ASP A 253 5.75 14.95 -4.28
CA ASP A 253 6.28 16.31 -4.27
C ASP A 253 7.62 16.38 -3.52
N ARG A 254 7.73 15.67 -2.39
CA ARG A 254 8.96 15.58 -1.59
C ARG A 254 9.97 14.57 -2.14
N LYS A 255 9.62 13.80 -3.18
CA LYS A 255 10.44 12.75 -3.81
C LYS A 255 10.93 11.68 -2.82
N CYS A 256 10.18 11.45 -1.74
CA CYS A 256 10.59 10.57 -0.66
C CYS A 256 10.19 9.10 -0.84
N VAL A 257 9.54 8.77 -1.96
CA VAL A 257 9.08 7.41 -2.32
C VAL A 257 9.45 7.13 -3.78
N ASP A 258 9.93 5.93 -4.07
CA ASP A 258 10.28 5.45 -5.42
C ASP A 258 9.18 4.60 -6.03
N TYR A 259 8.50 3.81 -5.20
CA TYR A 259 7.42 2.91 -5.61
C TYR A 259 6.16 3.23 -4.81
N VAL A 260 5.12 3.71 -5.50
CA VAL A 260 3.78 3.86 -4.93
C VAL A 260 3.04 2.54 -5.03
N GLN A 261 2.56 2.03 -3.90
CA GLN A 261 1.91 0.72 -3.76
C GLN A 261 0.44 0.88 -3.38
N SER A 262 -0.28 1.76 -4.09
CA SER A 262 -1.71 1.97 -3.86
C SER A 262 -2.49 0.67 -4.01
N ASP A 263 -3.32 0.36 -3.02
CA ASP A 263 -4.25 -0.75 -3.09
C ASP A 263 -5.59 -0.28 -3.70
N PRO A 264 -6.01 -0.78 -4.88
CA PRO A 264 -7.25 -0.35 -5.53
C PRO A 264 -8.50 -0.65 -4.70
N VAL A 265 -8.44 -1.59 -3.75
CA VAL A 265 -9.58 -1.85 -2.86
C VAL A 265 -9.63 -0.90 -1.67
N TRP A 266 -8.62 -0.05 -1.46
CA TRP A 266 -8.54 0.86 -0.32
C TRP A 266 -8.43 2.33 -0.68
N CYS A 267 -7.77 2.67 -1.79
CA CYS A 267 -7.32 4.03 -2.06
C CYS A 267 -8.39 5.00 -2.59
N GLY A 268 -9.62 4.54 -2.82
CA GLY A 268 -10.68 5.33 -3.45
C GLY A 268 -10.71 5.13 -4.95
#